data_AF-A0AB34A9S3-F1
#
_entry.id   AF-A0AB34A9S3-F1
#
_cell.length_a   1.000
_cell.length_b   1.000
_cell.length_c   1.000
_cell.angle_alpha   90.00
_cell.angle_beta   90.00
_cell.angle_gamma   90.00
#
_symmetry.space_group_name_H-M   'P 1'
#
loop_
_entity.id
_entity.type
_entity.pdbx_description
1 polymer ?
#
loop_
_entity_poly.entity_id
_entity_poly.type
_entity_poly.pdbx_seq_one_letter_code
_entity_poly.pdbx_strand_id
1 'polypeptide(L)'
;MNEMIRQEYKPNEKWFDPFYRGTSCKPYEKLEEVPSTCPIYPEHNQQYLIDLFVEAQGIDPTDFATNNATGTAIKMLYSHLELKASMTESYFRDSLNELVRAIMQWLNISDYESRKINQKWTRTAIHNSLEDAQVISQVSNVSFDEAIAKANPIVDDWQEEMKNRRDDEVNRDGYSNPDNLNNLNGNEDD
;
A
#
# COMPACT_ATOMS: atom_id res chain seq x y z
N MET A 1 26.70 26.80 13.13
CA MET A 1 27.35 27.94 12.43
C MET A 1 28.50 27.51 11.54
N ASN A 2 29.48 26.72 12.03
CA ASN A 2 30.62 26.24 11.22
C ASN A 2 30.19 25.45 9.97
N GLU A 3 29.13 24.65 10.08
CA GLU A 3 28.56 23.92 8.94
C GLU A 3 28.01 24.84 7.84
N MET A 4 27.41 25.98 8.21
CA MET A 4 26.86 26.94 7.24
C MET A 4 27.96 27.62 6.41
N ILE A 5 29.08 27.98 7.03
CA ILE A 5 30.24 28.57 6.34
C ILE A 5 30.85 27.56 5.37
N ARG A 6 30.90 26.27 5.76
CA ARG A 6 31.39 25.18 4.91
C ARG A 6 30.54 24.99 3.65
N GLN A 7 29.24 25.28 3.75
CA GLN A 7 28.29 25.23 2.64
C GLN A 7 28.19 26.58 1.88
N GLU A 8 29.20 27.45 2.01
CA GLU A 8 29.29 28.78 1.35
C GLU A 8 28.18 29.79 1.70
N TYR A 9 27.40 29.55 2.75
CA TYR A 9 26.47 30.55 3.26
C TYR A 9 27.22 31.66 4.01
N LYS A 10 26.69 32.90 3.93
CA LYS A 10 27.19 34.09 4.66
C LYS A 10 26.26 34.40 5.84
N PRO A 11 26.40 33.71 6.99
CA PRO A 11 25.54 33.97 8.14
C PRO A 11 25.85 35.34 8.76
N ASN A 12 24.85 35.93 9.41
CA ASN A 12 24.99 37.22 10.07
C ASN A 12 25.97 37.12 11.26
N GLU A 13 26.86 38.10 11.43
CA GLU A 13 27.85 38.15 12.52
C GLU A 13 27.20 38.04 13.91
N LYS A 14 25.99 38.58 14.06
CA LYS A 14 25.22 38.53 15.31
C LYS A 14 24.81 37.11 15.71
N TRP A 15 24.78 36.16 14.76
CA TRP A 15 24.39 34.77 15.04
C TRP A 15 25.50 33.94 15.69
N PHE A 16 26.73 34.46 15.75
CA PHE A 16 27.82 33.82 16.49
C PHE A 16 27.77 34.13 17.99
N ASP A 17 27.01 35.14 18.41
CA ASP A 17 26.80 35.45 19.83
C ASP A 17 25.77 34.48 20.43
N PRO A 18 26.14 33.65 21.43
CA PRO A 18 25.22 32.72 22.08
C PRO A 18 24.02 33.40 22.76
N PHE A 19 24.15 34.68 23.14
CA PHE A 19 23.11 35.44 23.82
C PHE A 19 22.17 36.17 22.85
N TYR A 20 22.48 36.16 21.55
CA TYR A 20 21.70 36.84 20.54
C TYR A 20 20.37 36.11 20.25
N ARG A 21 19.25 36.85 20.34
CA ARG A 21 17.88 36.32 20.22
C ARG A 21 17.09 36.90 19.05
N GLY A 22 17.80 37.38 18.03
CA GLY A 22 17.20 38.04 16.86
C GLY A 22 16.95 39.52 17.08
N THR A 23 16.17 40.13 16.19
CA THR A 23 15.88 41.58 16.22
C THR A 23 14.65 41.94 17.05
N SER A 24 13.77 40.98 17.32
CA SER A 24 12.49 41.21 18.00
C SER A 24 12.56 41.05 19.53
N CYS A 25 13.58 40.34 20.03
CA CYS A 25 13.72 40.02 21.45
C CYS A 25 15.05 40.58 21.98
N LYS A 26 15.07 41.00 23.25
CA LYS A 26 16.30 41.46 23.91
C LYS A 26 17.29 40.29 24.05
N PRO A 27 18.62 40.53 23.92
CA PRO A 27 19.64 39.53 24.20
C PRO A 27 19.55 39.02 25.63
N TYR A 28 20.03 37.80 25.86
CA TYR A 28 20.13 37.27 27.21
C TYR A 28 21.32 37.86 27.97
N GLU A 29 21.15 38.10 29.28
CA GLU A 29 22.25 38.56 30.14
C GLU A 29 23.09 37.38 30.67
N LYS A 30 22.44 36.23 30.90
CA LYS A 30 23.08 34.99 31.36
C LYS A 30 22.23 33.79 30.94
N LEU A 31 22.89 32.73 30.49
CA LEU A 31 22.27 31.44 30.18
C LEU A 31 22.68 30.45 31.26
N GLU A 32 21.71 29.74 31.83
CA GLU A 32 21.99 28.63 32.75
C GLU A 32 22.23 27.37 31.91
N GLU A 33 23.32 26.66 32.19
CA GLU A 33 23.63 25.39 31.52
C GLU A 33 22.70 24.30 32.07
N VAL A 34 21.73 23.90 31.25
CA VAL A 34 20.84 22.78 31.56
C VAL A 34 21.54 21.48 31.15
N PRO A 35 21.66 20.49 32.05
CA PRO A 35 22.22 19.19 31.67
C PRO A 35 21.33 18.54 30.61
N SER A 36 21.95 17.91 29.61
CA SER A 36 21.21 17.16 28.59
C SER A 36 20.50 15.97 29.25
N THR A 37 19.17 16.00 29.32
CA THR A 37 18.35 14.84 29.69
C THR A 37 18.06 13.98 28.46
N CYS A 38 17.89 12.68 28.67
CA CYS A 38 17.35 11.78 27.65
C CYS A 38 16.03 11.19 28.18
N PRO A 39 14.87 11.51 27.59
CA PRO A 39 14.65 12.43 26.46
C PRO A 39 14.93 13.91 26.81
N ILE A 40 15.25 14.72 25.77
CA ILE A 40 15.47 16.18 25.89
C ILE A 40 14.23 16.89 26.45
N TYR A 41 13.06 16.34 26.14
CA TYR A 41 11.76 16.84 26.54
C TYR A 41 11.07 15.80 27.46
N PRO A 42 10.77 16.15 28.72
CA PRO A 42 10.12 15.22 29.67
C PRO A 42 8.78 14.67 29.19
N GLU A 43 8.08 15.40 28.32
CA GLU A 43 6.82 15.02 27.71
C GLU A 43 6.94 13.91 26.66
N HIS A 44 8.13 13.65 26.11
CA HIS A 44 8.37 12.56 25.14
C HIS A 44 8.44 11.20 25.83
N ASN A 45 7.35 10.82 26.47
CA ASN A 45 7.16 9.51 27.09
C ASN A 45 6.46 8.55 26.11
N GLN A 46 6.23 7.31 26.55
CA GLN A 46 5.59 6.30 25.71
C GLN A 46 4.13 6.62 25.39
N GLN A 47 3.42 7.37 26.25
CA GLN A 47 2.05 7.82 25.96
C GLN A 47 2.05 8.82 24.79
N TYR A 48 2.98 9.78 24.79
CA TYR A 48 3.12 10.74 23.69
C TYR A 48 3.44 10.05 22.36
N LEU A 49 4.26 8.99 22.39
CA LEU A 49 4.53 8.19 21.20
C LEU A 49 3.25 7.53 20.66
N ILE A 50 2.41 6.97 21.53
CA ILE A 50 1.12 6.36 21.15
C ILE A 50 0.18 7.42 20.57
N ASP A 51 0.04 8.57 21.25
CA ASP A 51 -0.81 9.66 20.79
C ASP A 51 -0.39 10.15 19.40
N LEU A 52 0.92 10.28 19.16
CA LEU A 52 1.47 10.62 17.85
C LEU A 52 1.04 9.62 16.76
N PHE A 53 1.10 8.31 17.02
CA PHE A 53 0.68 7.31 16.04
C PHE A 53 -0.82 7.39 15.75
N VAL A 54 -1.65 7.60 16.78
CA VAL A 54 -3.11 7.75 16.64
C VAL A 54 -3.46 9.00 15.82
N GLU A 55 -2.87 10.15 16.16
CA GLU A 55 -3.12 11.42 15.47
C GLU A 55 -2.57 11.44 14.05
N ALA A 56 -1.37 10.89 13.83
CA ALA A 56 -0.78 10.80 12.50
C ALA A 56 -1.47 9.76 11.61
N GLN A 57 -2.33 8.91 12.19
CA GLN A 57 -2.90 7.71 11.59
C GLN A 57 -1.78 6.79 11.06
N GLY A 58 -0.71 6.71 11.85
CA GLY A 58 0.47 5.89 11.58
C GLY A 58 0.35 4.51 12.21
N ILE A 59 1.32 3.67 11.90
CA ILE A 59 1.40 2.30 12.40
C ILE A 59 2.78 2.13 13.05
N ASP A 60 2.82 1.58 14.26
CA ASP A 60 4.06 1.14 14.89
C ASP A 60 4.34 -0.33 14.52
N PRO A 61 5.39 -0.63 13.74
CA PRO A 61 5.74 -2.00 13.36
C PRO A 61 6.41 -2.79 14.49
N THR A 62 6.88 -2.14 15.56
CA THR A 62 7.69 -2.78 16.61
C THR A 62 6.87 -3.48 17.69
N ASP A 63 5.62 -3.05 17.90
CA ASP A 63 4.67 -3.67 18.84
C ASP A 63 4.26 -5.10 18.43
N PHE A 64 4.63 -5.51 17.21
CA PHE A 64 4.24 -6.77 16.59
C PHE A 64 5.20 -7.94 16.80
N ALA A 65 6.47 -7.69 17.15
CA ALA A 65 7.46 -8.75 17.25
C ALA A 65 7.20 -9.71 18.44
N THR A 66 6.38 -9.31 19.39
CA THR A 66 6.23 -9.98 20.70
C THR A 66 5.00 -10.89 20.82
N ASN A 67 4.00 -10.73 19.95
CA ASN A 67 2.78 -11.53 20.00
C ASN A 67 2.47 -12.09 18.62
N ASN A 68 2.20 -13.39 18.53
CA ASN A 68 1.64 -14.07 17.35
C ASN A 68 0.26 -13.46 17.00
N ALA A 69 0.27 -12.26 16.44
CA ALA A 69 -0.91 -11.48 16.16
C ALA A 69 -1.73 -12.17 15.07
N THR A 70 -2.98 -12.46 15.38
CA THR A 70 -3.97 -13.00 14.45
C THR A 70 -4.16 -12.03 13.28
N GLY A 71 -4.52 -12.49 12.08
CA GLY A 71 -4.72 -11.59 10.93
C GLY A 71 -5.80 -10.53 11.16
N THR A 72 -6.75 -10.78 12.06
CA THR A 72 -7.69 -9.77 12.56
C THR A 72 -6.98 -8.60 13.26
N ALA A 73 -5.95 -8.85 14.06
CA ALA A 73 -5.18 -7.81 14.73
C ALA A 73 -4.34 -6.99 13.73
N ILE A 74 -3.77 -7.64 12.72
CA ILE A 74 -3.10 -6.94 11.60
C ILE A 74 -4.09 -6.00 10.90
N LYS A 75 -5.29 -6.49 10.58
CA LYS A 75 -6.33 -5.68 9.92
C LYS A 75 -6.79 -4.50 10.78
N MET A 76 -6.91 -4.68 12.10
CA MET A 76 -7.25 -3.58 13.03
C MET A 76 -6.17 -2.51 13.04
N LEU A 77 -4.88 -2.87 13.01
CA LEU A 77 -3.78 -1.91 12.99
C LEU A 77 -3.77 -1.05 11.71
N TYR A 78 -4.00 -1.67 10.55
CA TYR A 78 -4.08 -0.95 9.27
C TYR A 78 -5.35 -0.11 9.11
N SER A 79 -6.34 -0.23 10.00
CA SER A 79 -7.65 0.43 9.84
C SER A 79 -7.55 1.96 9.70
N HIS A 80 -6.69 2.61 10.50
CA HIS A 80 -6.49 4.06 10.43
C HIS A 80 -5.77 4.48 9.15
N LEU A 81 -4.74 3.73 8.74
CA LEU A 81 -4.05 3.99 7.48
C LEU A 81 -4.96 3.76 6.27
N GLU A 82 -5.82 2.76 6.34
CA GLU A 82 -6.82 2.45 5.32
C GLU A 82 -7.86 3.57 5.18
N LEU A 83 -8.32 4.13 6.29
CA LEU A 83 -9.22 5.28 6.27
C LEU A 83 -8.56 6.49 5.61
N LYS A 84 -7.28 6.75 5.93
CA LYS A 84 -6.50 7.83 5.31
C LYS A 84 -6.29 7.59 3.82
N ALA A 85 -5.88 6.38 3.44
CA ALA A 85 -5.68 5.96 2.06
C ALA A 85 -6.96 6.10 1.23
N SER A 86 -8.10 5.67 1.78
CA SER A 86 -9.42 5.79 1.15
C SER A 86 -9.80 7.25 0.91
N MET A 87 -9.60 8.12 1.91
CA MET A 87 -9.84 9.56 1.77
C MET A 87 -8.94 10.17 0.68
N THR A 88 -7.64 9.83 0.68
CA THR A 88 -6.71 10.32 -0.34
C THR A 88 -7.05 9.79 -1.73
N GLU A 89 -7.44 8.52 -1.85
CA GLU A 89 -7.88 7.92 -3.12
C GLU A 89 -9.06 8.70 -3.69
N SER A 90 -10.04 9.07 -2.86
CA SER A 90 -11.19 9.87 -3.31
C SER A 90 -10.75 11.19 -3.94
N TYR A 91 -9.83 11.93 -3.30
CA TYR A 91 -9.31 13.18 -3.85
C TYR A 91 -8.47 12.96 -5.12
N PHE A 92 -7.65 11.93 -5.16
CA PHE A 92 -6.84 11.61 -6.33
C PHE A 92 -7.68 11.14 -7.52
N ARG A 93 -8.78 10.44 -7.27
CA ARG A 93 -9.65 9.93 -8.32
C ARG A 93 -10.24 11.07 -9.15
N ASP A 94 -10.73 12.11 -8.48
CA ASP A 94 -11.30 13.27 -9.14
C ASP A 94 -10.23 14.09 -9.87
N SER A 95 -9.10 14.37 -9.21
CA SER A 95 -8.00 15.15 -9.80
C SER A 95 -7.32 14.44 -10.98
N LEU A 96 -7.14 13.12 -10.94
CA LEU A 96 -6.60 12.37 -12.08
C LEU A 96 -7.58 12.32 -13.25
N ASN A 97 -8.89 12.25 -12.99
CA ASN A 97 -9.89 12.37 -14.05
C ASN A 97 -9.80 13.73 -14.74
N GLU A 98 -9.70 14.81 -13.96
CA GLU A 98 -9.54 16.16 -14.50
C GLU A 98 -8.24 16.29 -15.31
N LEU A 99 -7.12 15.78 -14.80
CA LEU A 99 -5.84 15.77 -15.50
C LEU A 99 -5.92 15.02 -16.83
N VAL A 100 -6.51 13.84 -16.84
CA VAL A 100 -6.67 13.05 -18.07
C VAL A 100 -7.56 13.78 -19.07
N ARG A 101 -8.64 14.43 -18.63
CA ARG A 101 -9.50 15.25 -19.50
C ARG A 101 -8.75 16.45 -20.08
N ALA A 102 -7.93 17.14 -19.28
CA ALA A 102 -7.10 18.25 -19.75
C ALA A 102 -6.08 17.81 -20.83
N ILE A 103 -5.48 16.63 -20.67
CA ILE A 103 -4.59 16.04 -21.68
C ILE A 103 -5.36 15.70 -22.96
N MET A 104 -6.56 15.12 -22.84
CA MET A 104 -7.41 14.80 -24.00
C MET A 104 -7.86 16.06 -24.76
N GLN A 105 -8.16 17.13 -24.03
CA GLN A 105 -8.47 18.43 -24.61
C GLN A 105 -7.27 18.99 -25.38
N TRP A 106 -6.06 18.89 -24.82
CA TRP A 106 -4.84 19.31 -25.51
C TRP A 106 -4.57 18.51 -26.80
N LEU A 107 -4.89 17.22 -26.81
CA LEU A 107 -4.79 16.34 -28.00
C LEU A 107 -5.96 16.51 -28.99
N ASN A 108 -6.89 17.43 -28.74
CA ASN A 108 -8.02 17.76 -29.60
C ASN A 108 -8.97 16.57 -29.89
N ILE A 109 -9.19 15.72 -28.88
CA ILE A 109 -10.16 14.61 -28.95
C ILE A 109 -11.57 15.19 -28.73
N SER A 110 -12.46 15.03 -29.70
CA SER A 110 -13.82 15.61 -29.68
C SER A 110 -14.72 15.08 -28.55
N ASP A 111 -14.49 13.84 -28.10
CA ASP A 111 -15.33 13.13 -27.12
C ASP A 111 -14.68 13.04 -25.73
N TYR A 112 -13.89 14.04 -25.33
CA TYR A 112 -13.13 13.97 -24.08
C TYR A 112 -14.02 13.96 -22.82
N GLU A 113 -15.22 14.57 -22.86
CA GLU A 113 -16.14 14.61 -21.73
C GLU A 113 -16.93 13.30 -21.53
N SER A 114 -17.35 12.65 -22.61
CA SER A 114 -18.24 11.48 -22.57
C SER A 114 -17.52 10.16 -22.28
N ARG A 115 -16.19 10.12 -22.41
CA ARG A 115 -15.40 8.90 -22.17
C ARG A 115 -15.38 8.53 -20.70
N LYS A 116 -15.78 7.30 -20.39
CA LYS A 116 -15.69 6.74 -19.04
C LYS A 116 -14.24 6.37 -18.73
N ILE A 117 -13.67 7.01 -17.72
CA ILE A 117 -12.33 6.71 -17.21
C ILE A 117 -12.47 5.71 -16.06
N ASN A 118 -11.96 4.48 -16.26
CA ASN A 118 -11.89 3.47 -15.20
C ASN A 118 -10.50 3.49 -14.57
N GLN A 119 -10.43 3.84 -13.29
CA GLN A 119 -9.18 3.81 -12.51
C GLN A 119 -9.17 2.56 -11.61
N LYS A 120 -8.06 1.81 -11.63
CA LYS A 120 -7.81 0.67 -10.73
C LYS A 120 -6.77 1.08 -9.70
N TRP A 121 -7.15 1.08 -8.43
CA TRP A 121 -6.27 1.36 -7.29
C TRP A 121 -5.98 0.07 -6.55
N THR A 122 -4.70 -0.20 -6.27
CA THR A 122 -4.25 -1.36 -5.51
C THR A 122 -3.63 -0.90 -4.20
N ARG A 123 -3.93 -1.62 -3.12
CA ARG A 123 -3.39 -1.37 -1.79
C ARG A 123 -2.46 -2.49 -1.41
N THR A 124 -1.31 -2.16 -0.82
CA THR A 124 -0.38 -3.15 -0.27
C THR A 124 -0.67 -3.28 1.21
N ALA A 125 -1.64 -4.14 1.56
CA ALA A 125 -1.89 -4.51 2.95
C ALA A 125 -1.12 -5.79 3.29
N ILE A 126 -0.47 -5.84 4.46
CA ILE A 126 0.03 -7.11 4.99
C ILE A 126 -1.19 -7.95 5.32
N HIS A 127 -1.37 -9.04 4.59
CA HIS A 127 -2.41 -10.04 4.82
C HIS A 127 -1.73 -11.40 4.97
N ASN A 128 -2.36 -12.30 5.71
CA ASN A 128 -1.85 -13.64 5.89
C ASN A 128 -2.47 -14.55 4.81
N SER A 129 -1.69 -14.88 3.78
CA SER A 129 -2.14 -15.77 2.70
C SER A 129 -2.60 -17.14 3.20
N LEU A 130 -2.14 -17.57 4.39
CA LEU A 130 -2.64 -18.79 5.04
C LEU A 130 -4.09 -18.66 5.47
N GLU A 131 -4.49 -17.52 6.06
CA GLU A 131 -5.88 -17.29 6.49
C GLU A 131 -6.79 -17.20 5.26
N ASP A 132 -6.35 -16.52 4.21
CA ASP A 132 -7.10 -16.42 2.95
C ASP A 132 -7.29 -17.79 2.30
N ALA A 133 -6.22 -18.62 2.22
CA ALA A 133 -6.31 -19.98 1.71
C ALA A 133 -7.25 -20.86 2.55
N GLN A 134 -7.25 -20.70 3.89
CA GLN A 134 -8.16 -21.43 4.78
C GLN A 134 -9.62 -21.03 4.57
N VAL A 135 -9.91 -19.73 4.43
CA VAL A 135 -11.26 -19.23 4.14
C VAL A 135 -11.74 -19.76 2.79
N ILE A 136 -10.89 -19.70 1.75
CA ILE A 136 -11.21 -20.22 0.43
C ILE A 136 -11.53 -21.72 0.51
N SER A 137 -10.72 -22.51 1.23
CA SER A 137 -10.96 -23.95 1.40
C SER A 137 -12.31 -24.25 2.07
N GLN A 138 -12.71 -23.45 3.06
CA GLN A 138 -14.01 -23.62 3.74
C GLN A 138 -15.20 -23.25 2.84
N VAL A 139 -15.03 -22.24 1.99
CA VAL A 139 -16.09 -21.67 1.16
C VAL A 139 -16.15 -22.32 -0.24
N SER A 140 -15.12 -23.08 -0.62
CA SER A 140 -14.95 -23.69 -1.94
C SER A 140 -16.11 -24.59 -2.37
N ASN A 141 -16.82 -25.22 -1.43
CA ASN A 141 -17.90 -26.15 -1.74
C ASN A 141 -19.24 -25.46 -2.07
N VAL A 142 -19.40 -24.18 -1.70
CA VAL A 142 -20.67 -23.44 -1.81
C VAL A 142 -20.58 -22.29 -2.80
N SER A 143 -19.36 -21.81 -3.07
CA SER A 143 -19.12 -20.69 -3.99
C SER A 143 -18.84 -21.14 -5.42
N PHE A 144 -19.10 -20.24 -6.36
CA PHE A 144 -18.75 -20.44 -7.77
C PHE A 144 -17.23 -20.48 -7.97
N ASP A 145 -16.79 -21.31 -8.91
CA ASP A 145 -15.37 -21.45 -9.27
C ASP A 145 -14.72 -20.12 -9.69
N GLU A 146 -15.47 -19.26 -10.37
CA GLU A 146 -15.02 -17.91 -10.75
C GLU A 146 -14.71 -17.04 -9.52
N ALA A 147 -15.55 -17.11 -8.48
CA ALA A 147 -15.33 -16.35 -7.25
C ALA A 147 -14.10 -16.87 -6.49
N ILE A 148 -13.89 -18.19 -6.49
CA ILE A 148 -12.73 -18.85 -5.88
C ILE A 148 -11.45 -18.44 -6.61
N ALA A 149 -11.44 -18.49 -7.95
CA ALA A 149 -10.29 -18.11 -8.76
C ALA A 149 -9.91 -16.63 -8.56
N LYS A 150 -10.92 -15.75 -8.48
CA LYS A 150 -10.71 -14.32 -8.24
C LYS A 150 -10.21 -13.99 -6.83
N ALA A 151 -10.63 -14.77 -5.83
CA ALA A 151 -10.23 -14.56 -4.44
C ALA A 151 -8.88 -15.19 -4.09
N ASN A 152 -8.34 -16.05 -4.96
CA ASN A 152 -7.12 -16.79 -4.69
C ASN A 152 -5.90 -15.86 -4.60
N PRO A 153 -5.17 -15.82 -3.47
CA PRO A 153 -4.00 -14.96 -3.31
C PRO A 153 -2.81 -15.35 -4.23
N ILE A 154 -2.84 -16.53 -4.85
CA ILE A 154 -1.77 -17.04 -5.72
C ILE A 154 -1.98 -16.64 -7.19
N VAL A 155 -3.22 -16.32 -7.59
CA VAL A 155 -3.59 -16.18 -9.00
C VAL A 155 -3.68 -14.70 -9.41
N ASP A 156 -2.83 -14.28 -10.35
CA ASP A 156 -2.82 -12.91 -10.87
C ASP A 156 -3.91 -12.67 -11.93
N ASP A 157 -4.08 -13.61 -12.88
CA ASP A 157 -5.15 -13.60 -13.89
C ASP A 157 -6.06 -14.83 -13.73
N TRP A 158 -7.24 -14.59 -13.16
CA TRP A 158 -8.25 -15.62 -12.95
C TRP A 158 -8.83 -16.17 -14.26
N GLN A 159 -8.81 -15.40 -15.35
CA GLN A 159 -9.36 -15.84 -16.64
C GLN A 159 -8.47 -16.88 -17.29
N GLU A 160 -7.15 -16.69 -17.19
CA GLU A 160 -6.16 -17.63 -17.65
C GLU A 160 -6.21 -18.91 -16.82
N GLU A 161 -6.28 -18.80 -15.49
CA GLU A 161 -6.40 -19.95 -14.58
C GLU A 161 -7.66 -20.80 -14.88
N MET A 162 -8.80 -20.15 -15.14
CA MET A 162 -10.03 -20.87 -15.50
C MET A 162 -9.96 -21.57 -16.87
N LYS A 163 -9.15 -21.06 -17.81
CA LYS A 163 -8.88 -21.76 -19.08
C LYS A 163 -7.98 -22.95 -18.84
N ASN A 164 -6.87 -22.75 -18.14
CA ASN A 164 -5.92 -23.80 -17.79
C ASN A 164 -6.60 -24.96 -17.07
N ARG A 165 -7.49 -24.66 -16.11
CA ARG A 165 -8.27 -25.67 -15.40
C ARG A 165 -9.20 -26.48 -16.31
N ARG A 166 -9.91 -25.81 -17.24
CA ARG A 166 -10.76 -26.50 -18.23
C ARG A 166 -9.93 -27.37 -19.17
N ASP A 167 -8.81 -26.86 -19.63
CA ASP A 167 -7.90 -27.60 -20.52
C ASP A 167 -7.32 -28.82 -19.78
N ASP A 168 -6.97 -28.68 -18.50
CA ASP A 168 -6.56 -29.78 -17.64
C ASP A 168 -7.68 -30.81 -17.44
N GLU A 169 -8.93 -30.38 -17.23
CA GLU A 169 -10.08 -31.29 -17.13
C GLU A 169 -10.29 -32.08 -18.43
N VAL A 170 -10.24 -31.42 -19.58
CA VAL A 170 -10.37 -32.05 -20.91
C VAL A 170 -9.21 -32.99 -21.20
N ASN A 171 -7.98 -32.62 -20.84
CA ASN A 171 -6.79 -33.44 -21.05
C ASN A 171 -6.71 -34.62 -20.07
N ARG A 172 -7.25 -34.47 -18.85
CA ARG A 172 -7.29 -35.53 -17.83
C ARG A 172 -8.36 -36.57 -18.12
N ASP A 173 -9.50 -36.16 -18.68
CA ASP A 173 -10.48 -37.08 -19.26
C ASP A 173 -9.99 -37.55 -20.63
N GLY A 174 -9.14 -38.59 -20.63
CA GLY A 174 -8.54 -39.18 -21.82
C GLY A 174 -9.51 -39.70 -22.90
N TYR A 175 -10.83 -39.55 -22.69
CA TYR A 175 -11.92 -39.92 -23.60
C TYR A 175 -12.63 -38.72 -24.27
N SER A 176 -12.42 -37.48 -23.81
CA SER A 176 -13.17 -36.31 -24.30
C SER A 176 -12.47 -35.54 -25.42
N ASN A 177 -11.21 -35.86 -25.72
CA ASN A 177 -10.47 -35.19 -26.79
C ASN A 177 -10.65 -35.96 -28.12
N PRO A 178 -11.39 -35.43 -29.13
CA PRO A 178 -11.66 -36.14 -30.38
C PRO A 178 -10.38 -36.47 -31.18
N ASP A 179 -9.28 -35.77 -30.93
CA ASP A 179 -7.98 -36.05 -31.56
C ASP A 179 -7.29 -37.33 -31.03
N ASN A 180 -7.62 -37.79 -29.81
CA ASN A 180 -7.08 -39.05 -29.28
C ASN A 180 -7.75 -40.30 -29.89
N LEU A 181 -9.00 -40.20 -30.38
CA LEU A 181 -9.66 -41.29 -31.10
C LEU A 181 -9.06 -41.51 -32.50
N ASN A 182 -8.62 -40.44 -33.16
CA ASN A 182 -7.98 -40.52 -34.49
C ASN A 182 -6.63 -41.24 -34.45
N ASN A 183 -5.96 -41.27 -33.29
CA ASN A 183 -4.67 -41.94 -33.12
C ASN A 183 -4.80 -43.45 -32.81
N LEU A 184 -6.01 -43.94 -32.50
CA LEU A 184 -6.30 -45.36 -32.27
C LEU A 184 -6.69 -46.09 -33.56
N ASN A 185 -7.35 -45.41 -34.50
CA ASN A 185 -7.75 -45.98 -35.80
C ASN A 185 -6.59 -46.04 -36.84
N GLY A 186 -5.40 -45.56 -36.49
CA GLY A 186 -4.23 -45.54 -37.39
C GLY A 186 -3.29 -46.74 -37.28
N ASN A 187 -3.57 -47.71 -36.41
CA ASN A 187 -2.67 -48.85 -36.11
C ASN A 187 -3.32 -50.23 -36.34
N GLU A 188 -4.38 -50.34 -37.16
CA GLU A 188 -5.01 -51.63 -37.51
C GLU A 188 -4.75 -52.06 -38.98
N ASP A 189 -3.63 -51.67 -39.56
CA ASP A 189 -3.15 -52.23 -40.82
C ASP A 189 -1.73 -52.80 -40.65
N ASP A 190 -1.65 -54.05 -40.15
CA ASP A 190 -0.52 -55.00 -40.35
C ASP A 190 -1.06 -56.44 -40.38
#